data_AF-A0A061HWB6-F1
#
_entry.id   AF-A0A061HWB6-F1
#
_cell.length_a   1.000
_cell.length_b   1.000
_cell.length_c   1.000
_cell.angle_alpha   90.00
_cell.angle_beta   90.00
_cell.angle_gamma   90.00
#
_symmetry.space_group_name_H-M   'P 1'
#
loop_
_entity.id
_entity.type
_entity.pdbx_description
1 polymer ?
#
loop_
_entity_poly.entity_id
_entity_poly.type
_entity_poly.pdbx_seq_one_letter_code
_entity_poly.pdbx_strand_id
1 'polypeptide(L)'
;MVLNPLNWSYGMIMNYYSDSLAVCEVDPELKEKLRKFRFRKETDNAAIIMKVDKARQMVVLEEEIQNVSPEELRLELPERQPRFVIYSYKYLHDDGRVSYPLCFIFSSPVGETQL
;
A
#
# COMPACT_ATOMS: atom_id res chain seq x y z
N MET A 1 -19.31 18.77 53.03
CA MET A 1 -19.70 18.23 51.70
C MET A 1 -20.20 19.38 50.84
N VAL A 2 -19.34 19.94 50.01
CA VAL A 2 -19.72 20.55 48.73
C VAL A 2 -18.55 20.28 47.80
N LEU A 3 -18.66 19.21 47.00
CA LEU A 3 -17.68 18.91 45.96
C LEU A 3 -17.97 19.83 44.78
N ASN A 4 -16.94 20.57 44.36
CA ASN A 4 -16.99 21.52 43.25
C ASN A 4 -17.06 20.73 41.91
N PRO A 5 -18.09 20.90 41.06
CA PRO A 5 -18.37 19.99 39.93
C PRO A 5 -17.57 20.24 38.65
N LEU A 6 -16.41 20.91 38.71
CA LEU A 6 -15.68 21.38 37.52
C LEU A 6 -14.34 20.68 37.23
N ASN A 7 -14.08 19.50 37.79
CA ASN A 7 -12.81 18.79 37.54
C ASN A 7 -12.96 17.37 36.97
N TRP A 8 -14.12 17.04 36.37
CA TRP A 8 -14.37 15.72 35.77
C TRP A 8 -14.38 15.68 34.23
N SER A 9 -14.06 16.78 33.55
CA SER A 9 -14.13 16.82 32.09
C SER A 9 -12.81 16.58 31.35
N TYR A 10 -11.69 16.34 32.04
CA TYR A 10 -10.41 15.99 31.38
C TYR A 10 -10.20 14.48 31.12
N GLY A 11 -11.21 13.65 31.39
CA GLY A 11 -11.08 12.19 31.38
C GLY A 11 -11.83 11.42 30.31
N MET A 12 -12.52 12.05 29.35
CA MET A 12 -13.45 11.28 28.50
C MET A 12 -13.83 11.93 27.17
N ILE A 13 -12.90 12.17 26.25
CA ILE A 13 -13.19 12.06 24.80
C ILE A 13 -11.91 11.82 23.99
N MET A 14 -11.19 10.74 24.30
CA MET A 14 -10.51 10.02 23.22
C MET A 14 -11.62 9.33 22.44
N ASN A 15 -12.19 10.04 21.45
CA ASN A 15 -12.96 9.39 20.41
C ASN A 15 -12.01 8.38 19.79
N TYR A 16 -12.11 7.12 20.22
CA TYR A 16 -11.63 5.99 19.47
C TYR A 16 -12.34 6.12 18.13
N TYR A 17 -11.64 6.64 17.14
CA TYR A 17 -12.09 6.65 15.76
C TYR A 17 -12.16 5.17 15.39
N SER A 18 -13.32 4.56 15.65
CA SER A 18 -13.68 3.28 15.10
C SER A 18 -13.85 3.55 13.62
N ASP A 19 -12.73 3.58 12.89
CA ASP A 19 -12.76 3.47 11.44
C ASP A 19 -13.45 2.13 11.17
N SER A 20 -14.71 2.19 10.77
CA SER A 20 -15.39 1.02 10.25
C SER A 20 -14.50 0.49 9.14
N LEU A 21 -14.05 -0.77 9.26
CA LEU A 21 -13.18 -1.42 8.28
C LEU A 21 -13.88 -1.45 6.91
N ALA A 22 -13.69 -0.38 6.13
CA ALA A 22 -14.26 -0.23 4.81
C ALA A 22 -13.35 -0.93 3.82
N VAL A 23 -13.82 -2.04 3.26
CA VAL A 23 -13.09 -2.77 2.22
C VAL A 23 -13.30 -2.02 0.90
N CYS A 24 -12.22 -1.42 0.38
CA CYS A 24 -12.25 -0.77 -0.93
C CYS A 24 -12.34 -1.80 -2.06
N GLU A 25 -13.09 -1.49 -3.11
CA GLU A 25 -13.11 -2.33 -4.32
C GLU A 25 -11.87 -2.08 -5.18
N VAL A 26 -11.44 -3.08 -5.95
CA VAL A 26 -10.32 -2.91 -6.89
C VAL A 26 -10.86 -2.44 -8.24
N ASP A 27 -10.28 -1.35 -8.76
CA ASP A 27 -10.66 -0.79 -10.06
C ASP A 27 -10.59 -1.84 -11.18
N PRO A 28 -11.61 -1.94 -12.05
CA PRO A 28 -11.62 -2.92 -13.14
C PRO A 28 -10.41 -2.81 -14.07
N GLU A 29 -9.94 -1.59 -14.37
CA GLU A 29 -8.77 -1.36 -15.20
C GLU A 29 -7.51 -1.86 -14.50
N LEU A 30 -7.41 -1.62 -13.18
CA LEU A 30 -6.35 -2.16 -12.35
C LEU A 30 -6.38 -3.70 -12.35
N LYS A 31 -7.55 -4.35 -12.20
CA LYS A 31 -7.67 -5.82 -12.27
C LYS A 31 -7.15 -6.37 -13.59
N GLU A 32 -7.47 -5.72 -14.71
CA GLU A 32 -6.97 -6.12 -16.02
C GLU A 32 -5.45 -5.97 -16.13
N LYS A 33 -4.89 -4.87 -15.62
CA LYS A 33 -3.44 -4.66 -15.56
C LYS A 33 -2.74 -5.69 -14.68
N LEU A 34 -3.25 -5.98 -13.49
CA LEU A 34 -2.71 -7.02 -12.60
C LEU A 34 -2.75 -8.40 -13.25
N ARG A 35 -3.82 -8.70 -14.01
CA ARG A 35 -3.90 -9.94 -14.78
C ARG A 35 -2.81 -9.99 -15.86
N LYS A 36 -2.63 -8.92 -16.63
CA LYS A 36 -1.57 -8.83 -17.65
C LYS A 36 -0.18 -8.93 -17.02
N PHE A 37 0.04 -8.25 -15.90
CA PHE A 37 1.28 -8.25 -15.14
C PHE A 37 1.65 -9.64 -14.62
N ARG A 38 0.67 -10.41 -14.14
CA ARG A 38 0.88 -11.79 -13.68
C ARG A 38 1.34 -12.73 -14.79
N PHE A 39 0.91 -12.50 -16.03
CA PHE A 39 1.25 -13.35 -17.19
C PHE A 39 2.28 -12.71 -18.13
N ARG A 40 2.97 -11.68 -17.65
CA ARG A 40 4.06 -10.99 -18.33
C ARG A 40 5.18 -11.97 -18.70
N LYS A 41 5.78 -11.80 -19.87
CA LYS A 41 6.85 -12.69 -20.41
C LYS A 41 8.24 -12.06 -20.32
N GLU A 42 8.28 -10.77 -20.02
CA GLU A 42 9.47 -9.96 -19.87
C GLU A 42 10.26 -10.41 -18.63
N THR A 43 11.59 -10.25 -18.70
CA THR A 43 12.56 -10.89 -17.78
C THR A 43 13.29 -9.91 -16.88
N ASP A 44 12.79 -8.70 -16.80
CA ASP A 44 13.24 -7.57 -16.00
C ASP A 44 12.33 -7.38 -14.77
N ASN A 45 12.88 -6.71 -13.76
CA ASN A 45 12.13 -6.36 -12.57
C ASN A 45 11.08 -5.30 -12.91
N ALA A 46 9.87 -5.44 -12.40
CA ALA A 46 8.82 -4.46 -12.62
C ALA A 46 7.96 -4.30 -11.37
N ALA A 47 7.35 -3.14 -11.22
CA ALA A 47 6.50 -2.80 -10.09
C ALA A 47 5.19 -2.15 -10.57
N ILE A 48 4.09 -2.47 -9.90
CA ILE A 48 2.83 -1.76 -9.99
C ILE A 48 2.55 -1.14 -8.62
N ILE A 49 2.50 0.19 -8.55
CA ILE A 49 2.15 0.96 -7.36
C ILE A 49 0.66 1.29 -7.41
N MET A 50 -0.03 1.02 -6.32
CA MET A 50 -1.46 1.21 -6.16
C MET A 50 -1.74 2.07 -4.93
N LYS A 51 -2.78 2.89 -5.04
CA LYS A 51 -3.27 3.74 -3.96
C LYS A 51 -4.75 3.56 -3.74
N VAL A 52 -5.21 3.94 -2.56
CA VAL A 52 -6.65 4.01 -2.24
C VAL A 52 -7.16 5.40 -2.62
N ASP A 53 -8.12 5.45 -3.53
CA ASP A 53 -8.94 6.62 -3.78
C ASP A 53 -10.07 6.66 -2.75
N LYS A 54 -9.95 7.56 -1.76
CA LYS A 54 -10.95 7.72 -0.70
C LYS A 54 -12.29 8.26 -1.21
N ALA A 55 -12.31 9.02 -2.30
CA ALA A 55 -13.54 9.58 -2.84
C ALA A 55 -14.37 8.49 -3.55
N ARG A 56 -13.68 7.59 -4.26
CA ARG A 56 -14.32 6.46 -4.96
C ARG A 56 -14.44 5.20 -4.10
N GLN A 57 -13.77 5.14 -2.94
CA GLN A 57 -13.62 3.93 -2.11
C GLN A 57 -13.05 2.76 -2.92
N MET A 58 -12.03 3.04 -3.73
CA MET A 58 -11.45 2.08 -4.67
C MET A 58 -9.93 2.08 -4.65
N VAL A 59 -9.33 0.90 -4.85
CA VAL A 59 -7.90 0.76 -5.14
C VAL A 59 -7.69 1.02 -6.61
N VAL A 60 -6.87 2.02 -6.93
CA VAL A 60 -6.57 2.45 -8.30
C VAL A 60 -5.07 2.31 -8.58
N LEU A 61 -4.73 2.15 -9.86
CA LEU A 61 -3.34 2.26 -10.30
C LEU A 61 -2.83 3.68 -10.00
N GLU A 62 -1.67 3.77 -9.39
CA GLU A 62 -0.94 5.03 -9.32
C GLU A 62 0.14 5.07 -10.39
N GLU A 63 0.99 4.05 -10.44
CA GLU A 63 2.13 4.02 -11.35
C GLU A 63 2.54 2.58 -11.70
N GLU A 64 3.10 2.40 -12.90
CA GLU A 64 3.68 1.14 -13.37
C GLU A 64 5.11 1.41 -13.83
N ILE A 65 6.08 0.77 -13.17
CA ILE A 65 7.51 1.00 -13.37
C ILE A 65 8.15 -0.28 -13.90
N GLN A 66 8.89 -0.16 -14.99
CA GLN A 66 9.65 -1.27 -15.59
C GLN A 66 11.14 -1.11 -15.34
N ASN A 67 11.86 -2.23 -15.34
CA ASN A 67 13.29 -2.30 -15.08
C ASN A 67 13.75 -1.56 -13.80
N VAL A 68 13.08 -1.80 -12.67
CA VAL A 68 13.34 -1.11 -11.39
C VAL A 68 13.95 -2.04 -10.35
N SER A 69 15.05 -1.61 -9.72
CA SER A 69 15.66 -2.32 -8.59
C SER A 69 14.84 -2.13 -7.30
N PRO A 70 14.97 -3.01 -6.29
CA PRO A 70 14.31 -2.82 -5.00
C PRO A 70 14.68 -1.49 -4.31
N GLU A 71 15.92 -1.05 -4.47
CA GLU A 71 16.43 0.20 -3.91
C GLU A 71 15.82 1.43 -4.59
N GLU A 72 15.74 1.43 -5.91
CA GLU A 72 15.06 2.49 -6.67
C GLU A 72 13.57 2.51 -6.35
N LEU A 73 12.92 1.33 -6.30
CA LEU A 73 11.50 1.23 -5.97
C LEU A 73 11.18 1.85 -4.61
N ARG A 74 12.07 1.69 -3.63
CA ARG A 74 11.93 2.33 -2.32
C ARG A 74 11.92 3.86 -2.42
N LEU A 75 12.74 4.43 -3.29
CA LEU A 75 12.85 5.88 -3.48
C LEU A 75 11.63 6.46 -4.20
N GLU A 76 10.98 5.68 -5.06
CA GLU A 76 9.72 6.07 -5.72
C GLU A 76 8.51 6.06 -4.78
N LEU A 77 8.58 5.32 -3.65
CA LEU A 77 7.47 5.24 -2.71
C LEU A 77 7.38 6.48 -1.80
N PRO A 78 6.17 7.01 -1.56
CA PRO A 78 5.99 8.17 -0.70
C PRO A 78 6.33 7.85 0.76
N GLU A 79 7.07 8.76 1.42
CA GLU A 79 7.50 8.60 2.83
C GLU A 79 6.40 8.84 3.86
N ARG A 80 5.24 9.37 3.46
CA ARG A 80 4.18 9.82 4.38
C ARG A 80 2.81 9.21 4.11
N GLN A 81 2.67 8.41 3.06
CA GLN A 81 1.39 7.82 2.70
C GLN A 81 1.55 6.33 2.42
N PRO A 82 0.56 5.52 2.78
CA PRO A 82 0.61 4.10 2.51
C PRO A 82 0.46 3.85 1.01
N ARG A 83 1.12 2.82 0.51
CA ARG A 83 0.98 2.30 -0.85
C ARG A 83 0.99 0.78 -0.87
N PHE A 84 0.20 0.22 -1.77
CA PHE A 84 0.26 -1.19 -2.11
C PHE A 84 1.11 -1.35 -3.36
N VAL A 85 2.02 -2.31 -3.36
CA VAL A 85 2.94 -2.53 -4.47
C VAL A 85 2.88 -3.99 -4.86
N ILE A 86 2.79 -4.27 -6.16
CA ILE A 86 3.04 -5.59 -6.71
C ILE A 86 4.37 -5.54 -7.43
N TYR A 87 5.33 -6.32 -6.94
CA TYR A 87 6.69 -6.34 -7.46
C TYR A 87 7.01 -7.71 -8.06
N SER A 88 7.37 -7.73 -9.33
CA SER A 88 7.91 -8.90 -10.02
C SER A 88 9.42 -8.86 -9.92
N TYR A 89 10.00 -9.71 -9.07
CA TYR A 89 11.44 -9.77 -8.85
C TYR A 89 12.07 -10.90 -9.65
N LYS A 90 13.12 -10.62 -10.41
CA LYS A 90 13.96 -11.63 -11.06
C LYS A 90 14.87 -12.27 -10.02
N TYR A 91 14.51 -13.47 -9.58
CA TYR A 91 15.30 -14.24 -8.63
C TYR A 91 16.17 -15.26 -9.37
N LEU A 92 17.48 -15.09 -9.29
CA LEU A 92 18.46 -16.09 -9.75
C LEU A 92 18.73 -17.06 -8.60
N HIS A 93 18.36 -18.33 -8.79
CA HIS A 93 18.64 -19.39 -7.83
C HIS A 93 20.10 -19.83 -7.94
N ASP A 94 20.64 -20.37 -6.84
CA ASP A 94 22.03 -20.86 -6.75
C ASP A 94 22.36 -21.97 -7.76
N ASP A 95 21.34 -22.68 -8.25
CA ASP A 95 21.47 -23.74 -9.27
C ASP A 95 21.36 -23.25 -10.72
N GLY A 96 21.30 -21.93 -10.93
CA GLY A 96 21.23 -21.29 -12.24
C GLY A 96 19.82 -21.14 -12.81
N ARG A 97 18.77 -21.62 -12.12
CA ARG A 97 17.38 -21.35 -12.52
C ARG A 97 17.02 -19.89 -12.27
N VAL A 98 16.14 -19.34 -13.10
CA VAL A 98 15.58 -17.99 -12.90
C VAL A 98 14.09 -18.12 -12.66
N SER A 99 13.59 -17.49 -11.59
CA SER A 99 12.18 -17.36 -11.31
C SER A 99 11.76 -15.89 -11.20
N TYR A 100 10.45 -15.64 -11.35
CA TYR A 100 9.85 -14.32 -11.26
C TYR A 100 8.73 -14.32 -10.22
N PRO A 101 9.04 -14.46 -8.92
CA PRO A 101 8.03 -14.32 -7.88
C PRO A 101 7.34 -12.96 -7.94
N LEU A 102 6.01 -12.99 -7.82
CA LEU A 102 5.19 -11.80 -7.61
C LEU A 102 5.03 -11.57 -6.11
N CYS A 103 5.62 -10.49 -5.62
CA CYS A 103 5.54 -10.05 -4.25
C CYS A 103 4.46 -8.97 -4.11
N PHE A 104 3.53 -9.14 -3.17
CA PHE A 104 2.65 -8.08 -2.73
C PHE A 104 3.25 -7.41 -1.50
N ILE A 105 3.56 -6.13 -1.60
CA ILE A 105 4.23 -5.34 -0.57
C ILE A 105 3.27 -4.25 -0.13
N PHE A 106 3.01 -4.19 1.17
CA PHE A 106 2.32 -3.06 1.78
C PHE A 106 3.36 -2.13 2.42
N SER A 107 3.56 -0.97 1.82
CA SER A 107 4.40 0.09 2.39
C SER A 107 3.52 1.02 3.21
N SER A 108 3.67 1.00 4.53
CA SER A 108 3.04 1.95 5.46
C SER A 108 4.15 2.59 6.30
N PRO A 109 4.64 3.78 5.90
CA PRO A 109 5.64 4.48 6.69
C PRO A 109 5.04 4.98 8.02
N VAL A 110 5.83 4.90 9.10
CA VAL A 110 5.44 5.28 10.48
C VAL A 110 4.99 6.74 10.65
N GLY A 111 5.14 7.57 9.61
CA GLY A 111 4.65 8.96 9.56
C GLY A 111 3.17 9.12 9.23
N GLU A 112 2.40 8.03 9.16
CA GLU A 112 0.94 8.03 8.95
C GLU A 112 0.19 8.55 10.20
N THR A 113 0.57 9.73 10.69
CA THR A 113 -0.20 10.47 11.69
C THR A 113 -1.35 11.15 10.96
N GLN A 114 -2.56 10.70 11.28
CA GLN A 114 -3.81 11.28 10.81
C GLN A 114 -3.79 12.81 11.00
N LEU A 115 -3.75 13.55 9.89
CA LEU A 115 -4.17 14.95 9.82
C LEU A 115 -5.46 15.02 9.00
#